data_AF-A0A6A4FGX9-F1
#
_entry.id   AF-A0A6A4FGX9-F1
#
_cell.length_a   1.000
_cell.length_b   1.000
_cell.length_c   1.000
_cell.angle_alpha   90.00
_cell.angle_beta   90.00
_cell.angle_gamma   90.00
#
_symmetry.space_group_name_H-M   'P 1'
#
loop_
_entity.id
_entity.type
_entity.pdbx_description
1 polymer ?
#
loop_
_entity_poly.entity_id
_entity_poly.type
_entity_poly.pdbx_seq_one_letter_code
_entity_poly.pdbx_strand_id
1 'polypeptide(L)'
;MAGGDQEQTGEAVAASTAASPPAEEQGCCEPAHKKLKPDDVRCGTVSHLLTDEEHKTLLVLEQSYPDWTNPRTAPPKVPHGRKWVTILAEMKARFPDLNVQRKSLPAICSRGRQKRELRKLRAEHELKSSRKVAEDAADPVRQEEIDELGKRLETLGRENESIRQGQEEAEKHVAFLESVVEVKDAEIEGLKKQLKDEKQKVSLFGKHLRAASDEKLELQRLLCGETEEDETQDTQGAEEAEG
;
A
#
# COMPACT_ATOMS: atom_id res chain seq x y z
N MET A 1 -6.91 4.56 44.48
CA MET A 1 -5.89 3.62 44.98
C MET A 1 -6.32 2.20 44.64
N ALA A 2 -5.66 1.63 43.64
CA ALA A 2 -5.56 0.21 43.27
C ALA A 2 -4.44 0.22 42.21
N GLY A 3 -3.23 -0.26 42.50
CA GLY A 3 -2.85 -1.68 42.36
C GLY A 3 -2.95 -2.03 40.87
N GLY A 4 -1.89 -2.02 40.05
CA GLY A 4 -0.55 -2.52 40.27
C GLY A 4 -0.55 -4.01 39.96
N ASP A 5 -0.22 -4.38 38.71
CA ASP A 5 0.48 -5.63 38.37
C ASP A 5 1.03 -5.57 36.93
N GLN A 6 2.36 -5.61 36.88
CA GLN A 6 3.18 -5.98 35.73
C GLN A 6 3.31 -7.50 35.74
N GLU A 7 3.11 -8.16 34.60
CA GLU A 7 3.79 -9.42 34.33
C GLU A 7 4.27 -9.46 32.88
N GLN A 8 5.59 -9.47 32.74
CA GLN A 8 6.31 -9.87 31.53
C GLN A 8 6.55 -11.38 31.61
N THR A 9 6.26 -12.10 30.53
CA THR A 9 7.05 -13.20 29.94
C THR A 9 6.55 -13.31 28.49
N GLY A 10 7.33 -13.53 27.43
CA GLY A 10 8.60 -14.22 27.29
C GLY A 10 8.42 -15.23 26.15
N GLU A 11 8.89 -14.83 24.95
CA GLU A 11 9.51 -15.69 23.92
C GLU A 11 8.76 -16.90 23.29
N ALA A 12 8.50 -16.79 21.98
CA ALA A 12 8.75 -17.88 21.04
C ALA A 12 8.95 -17.32 19.61
N VAL A 13 10.20 -17.39 19.17
CA VAL A 13 10.70 -17.06 17.84
C VAL A 13 10.30 -18.17 16.87
N ALA A 14 9.71 -17.81 15.73
CA ALA A 14 9.70 -18.66 14.54
C ALA A 14 10.00 -17.82 13.31
N ALA A 15 11.25 -17.88 12.89
CA ALA A 15 11.74 -17.35 11.62
C ALA A 15 11.12 -18.13 10.45
N SER A 16 10.71 -17.43 9.41
CA SER A 16 10.56 -18.03 8.09
C SER A 16 11.20 -17.11 7.06
N THR A 17 12.44 -17.44 6.75
CA THR A 17 13.28 -16.87 5.70
C THR A 17 13.16 -17.75 4.47
N ALA A 18 12.76 -17.18 3.34
CA ALA A 18 13.09 -17.66 1.98
C ALA A 18 12.71 -16.54 0.99
N ALA A 19 13.63 -15.64 0.62
CA ALA A 19 14.63 -15.81 -0.44
C ALA A 19 14.01 -15.89 -1.85
N SER A 20 13.95 -14.74 -2.54
CA SER A 20 14.16 -14.67 -4.00
C SER A 20 15.60 -15.13 -4.29
N PRO A 21 15.92 -15.80 -5.43
CA PRO A 21 16.08 -15.14 -6.75
C PRO A 21 15.92 -16.17 -7.93
N PRO A 22 16.57 -16.06 -9.13
CA PRO A 22 16.84 -14.95 -10.05
C PRO A 22 16.22 -15.20 -11.46
N ALA A 23 16.52 -14.28 -12.38
CA ALA A 23 16.25 -14.37 -13.81
C ALA A 23 17.18 -15.33 -14.57
N GLU A 24 16.75 -15.63 -15.81
CA GLU A 24 17.52 -15.98 -17.02
C GLU A 24 17.91 -17.45 -17.36
N GLU A 25 17.40 -17.81 -18.55
CA GLU A 25 18.05 -18.49 -19.68
C GLU A 25 18.12 -20.03 -19.83
N GLN A 26 17.58 -20.43 -21.01
CA GLN A 26 18.02 -21.47 -21.94
C GLN A 26 17.83 -22.96 -21.62
N GLY A 27 17.28 -23.65 -22.62
CA GLY A 27 17.89 -24.89 -23.11
C GLY A 27 17.14 -26.21 -22.84
N CYS A 28 16.43 -26.67 -23.86
CA CYS A 28 16.27 -28.06 -24.32
C CYS A 28 16.29 -29.26 -23.33
N CYS A 29 15.18 -30.00 -23.35
CA CYS A 29 15.05 -31.45 -23.64
C CYS A 29 14.24 -32.27 -22.61
N GLU A 30 13.05 -32.67 -23.10
CA GLU A 30 12.20 -33.84 -22.79
C GLU A 30 11.71 -34.12 -21.35
N PRO A 31 10.43 -34.51 -21.24
CA PRO A 31 10.21 -35.95 -21.07
C PRO A 31 9.09 -36.53 -21.95
N ALA A 32 9.45 -37.66 -22.58
CA ALA A 32 8.69 -38.90 -22.63
C ALA A 32 7.16 -38.83 -22.77
N HIS A 33 6.72 -39.03 -24.01
CA HIS A 33 5.64 -39.92 -24.42
C HIS A 33 4.41 -40.03 -23.49
N LYS A 34 3.52 -39.05 -23.57
CA LYS A 34 2.08 -39.33 -23.53
C LYS A 34 1.52 -39.05 -24.90
N LYS A 35 0.99 -40.09 -25.55
CA LYS A 35 0.24 -40.02 -26.80
C LYS A 35 -0.93 -39.06 -26.62
N LEU A 36 -0.68 -37.79 -26.93
CA LEU A 36 -1.71 -36.77 -27.07
C LEU A 36 -2.42 -37.04 -28.39
N LYS A 37 -3.74 -37.18 -28.29
CA LYS A 37 -4.66 -37.33 -29.41
C LYS A 37 -4.48 -36.14 -30.37
N PRO A 38 -4.66 -36.33 -31.69
CA PRO A 38 -4.60 -35.24 -32.65
C PRO A 38 -5.91 -34.44 -32.59
N ASP A 39 -6.12 -33.71 -31.50
CA ASP A 39 -7.18 -32.70 -31.40
C ASP A 39 -6.51 -31.34 -31.20
N ASP A 40 -5.71 -30.94 -32.19
CA ASP A 40 -5.21 -29.58 -32.31
C ASP A 40 -5.20 -29.16 -33.79
N VAL A 41 -6.40 -28.85 -34.30
CA VAL A 41 -6.56 -28.12 -35.57
C VAL A 41 -7.68 -27.10 -35.42
N ARG A 42 -7.26 -25.86 -35.14
CA ARG A 42 -7.75 -24.58 -35.68
C ARG A 42 -9.27 -24.35 -35.71
N CYS A 43 -9.69 -23.33 -34.94
CA CYS A 43 -10.80 -22.41 -35.23
C CYS A 43 -11.67 -22.82 -36.43
N GLY A 44 -12.66 -23.69 -36.20
CA GLY A 44 -13.54 -24.23 -37.23
C GLY A 44 -14.35 -23.14 -37.93
N THR A 45 -13.81 -22.59 -39.01
CA THR A 45 -14.36 -21.42 -39.71
C THR A 45 -14.56 -21.57 -41.21
N VAL A 46 -14.45 -22.78 -41.73
CA VAL A 46 -14.89 -23.13 -43.08
C VAL A 46 -15.68 -24.42 -42.89
N SER A 47 -16.70 -24.69 -43.69
CA SER A 47 -17.03 -26.10 -43.85
C SER A 47 -15.72 -26.76 -44.23
N HIS A 48 -15.22 -27.75 -43.50
CA HIS A 48 -13.97 -28.46 -43.80
C HIS A 48 -13.93 -29.05 -45.23
N LEU A 49 -15.04 -28.89 -45.95
CA LEU A 49 -15.38 -29.29 -47.29
C LEU A 49 -15.00 -28.27 -48.37
N LEU A 50 -14.73 -26.99 -48.04
CA LEU A 50 -14.39 -25.94 -49.00
C LEU A 50 -13.15 -25.16 -48.54
N THR A 51 -12.36 -24.69 -49.50
CA THR A 51 -11.37 -23.64 -49.31
C THR A 51 -12.03 -22.26 -49.22
N ASP A 52 -11.28 -21.24 -48.80
CA ASP A 52 -11.81 -19.87 -48.69
C ASP A 52 -12.32 -19.33 -50.03
N GLU A 53 -11.66 -19.67 -51.14
CA GLU A 53 -12.05 -19.18 -52.47
C GLU A 53 -13.24 -19.93 -53.07
N GLU A 54 -13.36 -21.21 -52.80
CA GLU A 54 -14.57 -21.97 -53.10
C GLU A 54 -15.76 -21.45 -52.28
N HIS A 55 -15.56 -21.14 -50.99
CA HIS A 55 -16.60 -20.61 -50.13
C HIS A 55 -17.07 -19.22 -50.57
N LYS A 56 -16.14 -18.33 -50.95
CA LYS A 56 -16.48 -17.00 -51.51
C LYS A 56 -17.27 -17.16 -52.82
N THR A 57 -16.81 -18.02 -53.73
CA THR A 57 -17.48 -18.26 -55.01
C THR A 57 -18.87 -18.84 -54.82
N LEU A 58 -19.04 -19.79 -53.90
CA LEU A 58 -20.34 -20.36 -53.54
C LEU A 58 -21.32 -19.30 -53.03
N LEU A 59 -20.87 -18.40 -52.15
CA LEU A 59 -21.72 -17.32 -51.62
C LEU A 59 -22.13 -16.32 -52.72
N VAL A 60 -21.24 -16.02 -53.66
CA VAL A 60 -21.55 -15.15 -54.82
C VAL A 60 -22.59 -15.82 -55.73
N LEU A 61 -22.37 -17.08 -56.11
CA LEU A 61 -23.32 -17.84 -56.93
C LEU A 61 -24.69 -17.98 -56.26
N GLU A 62 -24.73 -18.09 -54.93
CA GLU A 62 -25.97 -18.20 -54.16
C GLU A 62 -26.77 -16.90 -54.13
N GLN A 63 -26.08 -15.76 -54.07
CA GLN A 63 -26.64 -14.40 -54.08
C GLN A 63 -27.09 -13.97 -55.47
N SER A 64 -26.35 -14.35 -56.51
CA SER A 64 -26.62 -13.99 -57.90
C SER A 64 -27.50 -15.00 -58.63
N TYR A 65 -28.05 -16.02 -57.95
CA TYR A 65 -28.96 -17.00 -58.56
C TYR A 65 -30.37 -16.42 -58.74
N PRO A 66 -31.02 -16.57 -59.93
CA PRO A 66 -30.61 -17.37 -61.09
C PRO A 66 -29.82 -16.60 -62.17
N ASP A 67 -29.50 -15.34 -61.95
CA ASP A 67 -29.10 -14.37 -62.98
C ASP A 67 -27.63 -14.46 -63.46
N TRP A 68 -26.87 -15.47 -63.05
CA TRP A 68 -25.45 -15.60 -63.40
C TRP A 68 -25.19 -16.24 -64.79
N THR A 69 -26.22 -16.70 -65.52
CA THR A 69 -26.03 -17.46 -66.77
C THR A 69 -26.08 -16.68 -68.09
N ASN A 70 -26.57 -15.44 -68.16
CA ASN A 70 -26.37 -14.48 -69.28
C ASN A 70 -27.41 -13.34 -69.21
N PRO A 71 -27.04 -12.06 -69.44
CA PRO A 71 -27.98 -10.94 -69.48
C PRO A 71 -28.93 -10.91 -70.70
N ARG A 72 -28.80 -11.83 -71.67
CA ARG A 72 -29.48 -11.73 -72.98
C ARG A 72 -30.61 -12.72 -73.25
N THR A 73 -30.96 -13.59 -72.30
CA THR A 73 -32.08 -14.53 -72.48
C THR A 73 -32.84 -14.68 -71.17
N ALA A 74 -34.16 -14.47 -71.24
CA ALA A 74 -35.06 -14.50 -70.09
C ALA A 74 -34.89 -15.79 -69.26
N PRO A 75 -34.87 -15.73 -67.92
CA PRO A 75 -34.59 -16.90 -67.10
C PRO A 75 -35.74 -17.91 -67.20
N PRO A 76 -35.50 -19.20 -67.51
CA PRO A 76 -36.51 -20.23 -67.30
C PRO A 76 -36.86 -20.26 -65.80
N LYS A 77 -38.15 -20.37 -65.46
CA LYS A 77 -38.60 -20.54 -64.07
C LYS A 77 -38.04 -21.86 -63.53
N VAL A 78 -36.88 -21.82 -62.87
CA VAL A 78 -36.22 -23.01 -62.35
C VAL A 78 -36.76 -23.32 -60.95
N PRO A 79 -37.40 -24.49 -60.71
CA PRO A 79 -37.93 -24.86 -59.39
C PRO A 79 -36.81 -24.96 -58.34
N HIS A 80 -37.12 -24.58 -57.09
CA HIS A 80 -36.18 -24.39 -55.98
C HIS A 80 -35.21 -25.57 -55.71
N GLY A 81 -35.61 -26.80 -56.05
CA GLY A 81 -34.77 -28.00 -55.95
C GLY A 81 -33.59 -28.04 -56.93
N ARG A 82 -33.70 -27.35 -58.08
CA ARG A 82 -32.64 -27.24 -59.10
C ARG A 82 -31.62 -26.15 -58.78
N LYS A 83 -31.91 -25.17 -57.91
CA LYS A 83 -30.95 -24.10 -57.50
C LYS A 83 -29.60 -24.67 -57.09
N TRP A 84 -29.61 -25.58 -56.12
CA TRP A 84 -28.40 -26.19 -55.59
C TRP A 84 -27.74 -27.19 -56.54
N VAL A 85 -28.50 -27.74 -57.50
CA VAL A 85 -27.95 -28.59 -58.57
C VAL A 85 -27.14 -27.73 -59.54
N THR A 86 -27.70 -26.60 -59.99
CA THR A 86 -27.02 -25.67 -60.90
C THR A 86 -25.81 -25.03 -60.24
N ILE A 87 -25.93 -24.59 -58.98
CA ILE A 87 -24.81 -24.04 -58.21
C ILE A 87 -23.70 -25.09 -58.02
N LEU A 88 -24.04 -26.36 -57.74
CA LEU A 88 -23.03 -27.41 -57.61
C LEU A 88 -22.31 -27.68 -58.94
N ALA A 89 -23.05 -27.71 -60.06
CA ALA A 89 -22.47 -27.90 -61.38
C ALA A 89 -21.48 -26.78 -61.74
N GLU A 90 -21.85 -25.53 -61.47
CA GLU A 90 -20.97 -24.37 -61.70
C GLU A 90 -19.75 -24.38 -60.79
N MET A 91 -19.94 -24.71 -59.52
CA MET A 91 -18.85 -24.88 -58.56
C MET A 91 -17.86 -25.96 -59.03
N LYS A 92 -18.35 -27.09 -59.57
CA LYS A 92 -17.48 -28.14 -60.13
C LYS A 92 -16.82 -27.77 -61.46
N ALA A 93 -17.47 -26.92 -62.26
CA ALA A 93 -16.86 -26.41 -63.50
C ALA A 93 -15.67 -25.49 -63.20
N ARG A 94 -15.76 -24.68 -62.14
CA ARG A 94 -14.68 -23.78 -61.68
C ARG A 94 -13.63 -24.48 -60.81
N PHE A 95 -14.05 -25.49 -60.06
CA PHE A 95 -13.21 -26.26 -59.15
C PHE A 95 -13.41 -27.76 -59.43
N PRO A 96 -12.68 -28.35 -60.39
CA PRO A 96 -12.88 -29.74 -60.80
C PRO A 96 -12.66 -30.76 -59.67
N ASP A 97 -11.75 -30.47 -58.74
CA ASP A 97 -11.41 -31.33 -57.59
C ASP A 97 -12.38 -31.17 -56.40
N LEU A 98 -13.44 -30.38 -56.55
CA LEU A 98 -14.38 -30.05 -55.49
C LEU A 98 -15.17 -31.26 -55.00
N ASN A 99 -14.87 -31.69 -53.77
CA ASN A 99 -15.53 -32.82 -53.12
C ASN A 99 -16.66 -32.38 -52.17
N VAL A 100 -17.71 -31.74 -52.69
CA VAL A 100 -18.88 -31.32 -51.91
C VAL A 100 -20.18 -31.88 -52.47
N GLN A 101 -21.03 -32.36 -51.56
CA GLN A 101 -22.36 -32.87 -51.90
C GLN A 101 -23.38 -31.73 -51.96
N ARG A 102 -24.30 -31.79 -52.94
CA ARG A 102 -25.40 -30.83 -53.12
C ARG A 102 -26.14 -30.49 -51.82
N LYS A 103 -26.43 -31.52 -51.01
CA LYS A 103 -27.19 -31.37 -49.75
C LYS A 103 -26.46 -30.53 -48.70
N SER A 104 -25.14 -30.37 -48.81
CA SER A 104 -24.34 -29.60 -47.87
C SER A 104 -24.31 -28.11 -48.20
N LEU A 105 -24.43 -27.73 -49.48
CA LEU A 105 -24.33 -26.33 -49.94
C LEU A 105 -25.28 -25.35 -49.21
N PRO A 106 -26.57 -25.65 -48.96
CA PRO A 106 -27.45 -24.73 -48.23
C PRO A 106 -26.97 -24.42 -46.82
N ALA A 107 -26.49 -25.44 -46.10
CA ALA A 107 -25.99 -25.30 -44.74
C ALA A 107 -24.68 -24.50 -44.73
N ILE A 108 -23.81 -24.71 -45.71
CA ILE A 108 -22.56 -23.96 -45.88
C ILE A 108 -22.85 -22.48 -46.11
N CYS A 109 -23.79 -22.14 -47.01
CA CYS A 109 -24.17 -20.75 -47.26
C CYS A 109 -24.82 -20.08 -46.05
N SER A 110 -25.72 -20.79 -45.35
CA SER A 110 -26.37 -20.28 -44.14
C SER A 110 -25.36 -19.94 -43.05
N ARG A 111 -24.41 -20.86 -42.78
CA ARG A 111 -23.32 -20.62 -41.83
C ARG A 111 -22.42 -19.47 -42.26
N GLY A 112 -22.10 -19.37 -43.56
CA GLY A 112 -21.30 -18.27 -44.13
C GLY A 112 -21.96 -16.90 -43.91
N ARG A 113 -23.28 -16.79 -44.13
CA ARG A 113 -24.04 -15.56 -43.85
C ARG A 113 -24.06 -15.23 -42.36
N GLN A 114 -24.40 -16.18 -41.50
CA GLN A 114 -24.41 -15.99 -40.04
C GLN A 114 -23.06 -15.51 -39.52
N LYS A 115 -21.95 -16.08 -40.00
CA LYS A 115 -20.60 -15.65 -39.65
C LYS A 115 -20.30 -14.21 -40.10
N ARG A 116 -20.77 -13.81 -41.28
CA ARG A 116 -20.63 -12.44 -41.77
C ARG A 116 -21.41 -11.46 -40.89
N GLU A 117 -22.64 -11.79 -40.52
CA GLU A 117 -23.44 -10.96 -39.61
C GLU A 117 -22.81 -10.87 -38.21
N LEU A 118 -22.30 -11.97 -37.66
CA LEU A 118 -21.55 -11.93 -36.40
C LEU A 118 -20.31 -11.03 -36.45
N ARG A 119 -19.59 -11.02 -37.58
CA ARG A 119 -18.44 -10.12 -37.77
C ARG A 119 -18.87 -8.65 -37.81
N LYS A 120 -19.98 -8.33 -38.47
CA LYS A 120 -20.55 -6.97 -38.49
C LYS A 120 -20.95 -6.52 -37.10
N LEU A 121 -21.70 -7.33 -36.37
CA LEU A 121 -22.14 -7.01 -35.00
C LEU A 121 -20.96 -6.81 -34.04
N ARG A 122 -19.88 -7.58 -34.19
CA ARG A 122 -18.64 -7.38 -33.40
C ARG A 122 -17.97 -6.05 -33.74
N ALA A 123 -17.80 -5.74 -35.03
CA ALA A 123 -17.22 -4.47 -35.46
C ALA A 123 -18.07 -3.27 -34.99
N GLU A 124 -19.39 -3.35 -35.07
CA GLU A 124 -20.30 -2.33 -34.56
C GLU A 124 -20.18 -2.16 -33.05
N HIS A 125 -20.08 -3.26 -32.31
CA HIS A 125 -19.90 -3.22 -30.86
C HIS A 125 -18.55 -2.61 -30.46
N GLU A 126 -17.46 -2.97 -31.15
CA GLU A 126 -16.13 -2.39 -30.96
C GLU A 126 -16.16 -0.88 -31.18
N LEU A 127 -16.69 -0.41 -32.33
CA LEU A 127 -16.84 1.01 -32.62
C LEU A 127 -17.69 1.73 -31.57
N LYS A 128 -18.79 1.11 -31.13
CA LYS A 128 -19.66 1.68 -30.08
C LYS A 128 -18.94 1.79 -28.74
N SER A 129 -18.15 0.79 -28.38
CA SER A 129 -17.35 0.82 -27.14
C SER A 129 -16.27 1.89 -27.21
N SER A 130 -15.53 1.99 -28.32
CA SER A 130 -14.52 3.03 -28.53
C SER A 130 -15.14 4.43 -28.51
N ARG A 131 -16.32 4.60 -29.12
CA ARG A 131 -17.05 5.88 -29.07
C ARG A 131 -17.44 6.25 -27.66
N LYS A 132 -17.96 5.31 -26.87
CA LYS A 132 -18.34 5.56 -25.48
C LYS A 132 -17.13 5.97 -24.64
N VAL A 133 -15.98 5.32 -24.80
CA VAL A 133 -14.73 5.71 -24.12
C VAL A 133 -14.30 7.12 -24.54
N ALA A 134 -14.37 7.44 -25.84
CA ALA A 134 -14.03 8.78 -26.33
C ALA A 134 -15.01 9.85 -25.83
N GLU A 135 -16.30 9.53 -25.70
CA GLU A 135 -17.33 10.41 -25.17
C GLU A 135 -17.14 10.65 -23.66
N ASP A 136 -16.86 9.59 -22.89
CA ASP A 136 -16.57 9.69 -21.46
C ASP A 136 -15.26 10.48 -21.20
N ALA A 137 -14.26 10.38 -22.08
CA ALA A 137 -13.02 11.16 -22.01
C ALA A 137 -13.18 12.62 -22.47
N ALA A 138 -14.15 12.90 -23.34
CA ALA A 138 -14.45 14.25 -23.82
C ALA A 138 -15.49 14.97 -22.95
N ASP A 139 -16.00 14.31 -21.91
CA ASP A 139 -16.96 14.88 -20.97
C ASP A 139 -16.30 16.00 -20.14
N PRO A 140 -16.63 17.27 -20.42
CA PRO A 140 -15.92 18.40 -19.81
C PRO A 140 -16.15 18.46 -18.31
N VAL A 141 -17.30 18.00 -17.81
CA VAL A 141 -17.62 17.99 -16.37
C VAL A 141 -16.70 17.02 -15.62
N ARG A 142 -16.45 15.85 -16.19
CA ARG A 142 -15.51 14.87 -15.60
C ARG A 142 -14.08 15.38 -15.66
N GLN A 143 -13.69 16.06 -16.73
CA GLN A 143 -12.36 16.64 -16.82
C GLN A 143 -12.15 17.76 -15.80
N GLU A 144 -13.15 18.62 -15.59
CA GLU A 144 -13.12 19.65 -14.54
C GLU A 144 -12.98 19.03 -13.14
N GLU A 145 -13.73 17.97 -12.84
CA GLU A 145 -13.61 17.26 -11.56
C GLU A 145 -12.21 16.64 -11.37
N ILE A 146 -11.64 16.03 -12.42
CA ILE A 146 -10.27 15.50 -12.40
C ILE A 146 -9.26 16.63 -12.11
N ASP A 147 -9.41 17.77 -12.77
CA ASP A 147 -8.51 18.92 -12.59
C ASP A 147 -8.64 19.53 -11.19
N GLU A 148 -9.85 19.62 -10.64
CA GLU A 148 -10.10 20.08 -9.27
C GLU A 148 -9.50 19.13 -8.23
N LEU A 149 -9.69 17.81 -8.41
CA LEU A 149 -9.09 16.81 -7.56
C LEU A 149 -7.56 16.84 -7.66
N GLY A 150 -7.01 17.07 -8.85
CA GLY A 150 -5.57 17.26 -9.07
C GLY A 150 -5.02 18.44 -8.26
N LYS A 151 -5.66 19.62 -8.35
CA LYS A 151 -5.27 20.81 -7.56
C LYS A 151 -5.37 20.57 -6.06
N ARG A 152 -6.39 19.82 -5.62
CA ARG A 152 -6.57 19.47 -4.21
C ARG A 152 -5.46 18.54 -3.72
N LEU A 153 -5.08 17.55 -4.52
CA LEU A 153 -3.96 16.66 -4.21
C LEU A 153 -2.63 17.41 -4.12
N GLU A 154 -2.35 18.34 -5.03
CA GLU A 154 -1.15 19.17 -4.98
C GLU A 154 -1.09 20.06 -3.73
N THR A 155 -2.23 20.61 -3.34
CA THR A 155 -2.34 21.45 -2.13
C THR A 155 -2.12 20.62 -0.87
N LEU A 156 -2.80 19.47 -0.75
CA LEU A 156 -2.60 18.54 0.35
C LEU A 156 -1.16 17.98 0.39
N GLY A 157 -0.52 17.78 -0.76
CA GLY A 157 0.88 17.37 -0.85
C GLY A 157 1.83 18.41 -0.25
N ARG A 158 1.62 19.70 -0.58
CA ARG A 158 2.40 20.81 -0.02
C ARG A 158 2.16 20.99 1.48
N GLU A 159 0.91 20.87 1.93
CA GLU A 159 0.57 20.95 3.35
C GLU A 159 1.23 19.83 4.16
N ASN A 160 1.19 18.58 3.66
CA ASN A 160 1.85 17.45 4.31
C ASN A 160 3.37 17.65 4.40
N GLU A 161 4.01 18.14 3.35
CA GLU A 161 5.45 18.40 3.37
C GLU A 161 5.82 19.50 4.37
N SER A 162 5.02 20.56 4.46
CA SER A 162 5.19 21.61 5.48
C SER A 162 5.04 21.08 6.90
N ILE A 163 4.02 20.25 7.16
CA ILE A 163 3.82 19.60 8.46
C ILE A 163 5.00 18.70 8.81
N ARG A 164 5.49 17.91 7.86
CA ARG A 164 6.65 17.02 8.04
C ARG A 164 7.90 17.80 8.42
N GLN A 165 8.17 18.93 7.77
CA GLN A 165 9.29 19.80 8.11
C GLN A 165 9.15 20.41 9.50
N GLY A 166 7.95 20.87 9.86
CA GLY A 166 7.68 21.38 11.21
C GLY A 166 7.86 20.31 12.30
N GLN A 167 7.51 19.05 12.02
CA GLN A 167 7.77 17.92 12.93
C GLN A 167 9.27 17.67 13.10
N GLU A 168 10.04 17.65 12.01
CA GLU A 168 11.49 17.45 12.06
C GLU A 168 12.21 18.56 12.87
N GLU A 169 11.78 19.81 12.71
CA GLU A 169 12.30 20.93 13.51
C GLU A 169 11.94 20.79 15.00
N ALA A 170 10.69 20.43 15.30
CA ALA A 170 10.26 20.20 16.67
C ALA A 170 11.05 19.06 17.35
N GLU A 171 11.30 17.97 16.65
CA GLU A 171 12.12 16.85 17.14
C GLU A 171 13.56 17.29 17.45
N LYS A 172 14.18 18.10 16.58
CA LYS A 172 15.50 18.68 16.85
C LYS A 172 15.49 19.56 18.10
N HIS A 173 14.44 20.37 18.28
CA HIS A 173 14.27 21.20 19.47
C HIS A 173 14.11 20.37 20.74
N VAL A 174 13.34 19.28 20.69
CA VAL A 174 13.18 18.36 21.83
C VAL A 174 14.52 17.73 22.20
N ALA A 175 15.26 17.18 21.24
CA ALA A 175 16.58 16.60 21.49
C ALA A 175 17.57 17.61 22.11
N PHE A 176 17.53 18.86 21.64
CA PHE A 176 18.33 19.93 22.24
C PHE A 176 17.91 20.19 23.70
N LEU A 177 16.61 20.32 23.99
CA LEU A 177 16.12 20.56 25.34
C LEU A 177 16.44 19.39 26.28
N GLU A 178 16.34 18.14 25.82
CA GLU A 178 16.77 16.96 26.58
C GLU A 178 18.25 17.07 26.98
N SER A 179 19.13 17.45 26.04
CA SER A 179 20.55 17.65 26.37
C SER A 179 20.79 18.77 27.38
N VAL A 180 19.99 19.85 27.33
CA VAL A 180 20.06 20.95 28.31
C VAL A 180 19.63 20.46 29.69
N VAL A 181 18.55 19.67 29.75
CA VAL A 181 18.07 19.08 31.01
C VAL A 181 19.15 18.20 31.63
N GLU A 182 19.80 17.33 30.84
CA GLU A 182 20.90 16.48 31.35
C GLU A 182 22.04 17.29 31.97
N VAL A 183 22.47 18.37 31.30
CA VAL A 183 23.52 19.27 31.82
C VAL A 183 23.06 19.94 33.12
N LYS A 184 21.80 20.39 33.18
CA LYS A 184 21.24 21.04 34.38
C LYS A 184 21.05 20.07 35.54
N ASP A 185 20.67 18.83 35.29
CA ASP A 185 20.57 17.81 36.32
C ASP A 185 21.94 17.49 36.91
N ALA A 186 22.98 17.39 36.07
CA ALA A 186 24.36 17.22 36.54
C ALA A 186 24.84 18.41 37.39
N GLU A 187 24.51 19.64 36.99
CA GLU A 187 24.82 20.86 37.77
C GLU A 187 24.11 20.84 39.13
N ILE A 188 22.83 20.47 39.17
CA ILE A 188 22.05 20.35 40.40
C ILE A 188 22.66 19.31 41.34
N GLU A 189 23.05 18.12 40.85
CA GLU A 189 23.70 17.10 41.67
C GLU A 189 25.06 17.57 42.21
N GLY A 190 25.83 18.30 41.40
CA GLY A 190 27.07 18.95 41.85
C GLY A 190 26.83 19.92 43.01
N LEU A 191 25.84 20.80 42.87
CA LEU A 191 25.46 21.77 43.91
C LEU A 191 24.93 21.10 45.17
N LYS A 192 24.14 20.02 45.06
CA LYS A 192 23.66 19.23 46.20
C LYS A 192 24.82 18.64 47.00
N LYS A 193 25.85 18.12 46.32
CA LYS A 193 27.05 17.60 46.97
C LYS A 193 27.80 18.70 47.72
N GLN A 194 28.04 19.83 47.07
CA GLN A 194 28.68 20.99 47.71
C GLN A 194 27.92 21.46 48.96
N LEU A 195 26.59 21.56 48.86
CA LEU A 195 25.74 21.94 49.98
C LEU A 195 25.87 20.97 51.16
N LYS A 196 25.95 19.66 50.88
CA LYS A 196 26.16 18.64 51.91
C LYS A 196 27.52 18.80 52.60
N ASP A 197 28.58 19.04 51.83
CA ASP A 197 29.94 19.21 52.35
C ASP A 197 30.03 20.48 53.22
N GLU A 198 29.45 21.60 52.77
CA GLU A 198 29.40 22.84 53.53
C GLU A 198 28.58 22.70 54.82
N LYS A 199 27.44 21.99 54.77
CA LYS A 199 26.65 21.69 55.97
C LYS A 199 27.46 20.91 57.01
N GLN A 200 28.31 19.99 56.58
CA GLN A 200 29.23 19.26 57.47
C GLN A 200 30.28 20.18 58.08
N LYS A 201 30.91 21.05 57.27
CA LYS A 201 31.89 22.05 57.76
C LYS A 201 31.28 22.98 58.80
N VAL A 202 30.09 23.53 58.55
CA VAL A 202 29.37 24.37 59.51
C VAL A 202 29.08 23.63 60.81
N SER A 203 28.69 22.36 60.74
CA SER A 203 28.49 21.52 61.93
C SER A 203 29.78 21.36 62.75
N LEU A 204 30.91 21.13 62.09
CA LEU A 204 32.23 21.03 62.73
C LEU A 204 32.64 22.36 63.37
N PHE A 205 32.53 23.47 62.64
CA PHE A 205 32.79 24.80 63.19
C PHE A 205 31.91 25.10 64.40
N GLY A 206 30.63 24.75 64.37
CA GLY A 206 29.74 24.91 65.51
C GLY A 206 30.16 24.10 66.74
N LYS A 207 30.75 22.92 66.57
CA LYS A 207 31.33 22.13 67.68
C LYS A 207 32.58 22.81 68.25
N HIS A 208 33.50 23.25 67.39
CA HIS A 208 34.70 23.97 67.83
C HIS A 208 34.36 25.28 68.54
N LEU A 209 33.37 26.04 68.06
CA LEU A 209 32.95 27.29 68.68
C LEU A 209 32.38 27.06 70.08
N ARG A 210 31.57 26.01 70.28
CA ARG A 210 31.06 25.64 71.61
C ARG A 210 32.19 25.28 72.56
N ALA A 211 33.10 24.40 72.13
CA ALA A 211 34.25 24.00 72.95
C ALA A 211 35.11 25.22 73.37
N ALA A 212 35.41 26.13 72.44
CA ALA A 212 36.15 27.35 72.74
C ALA A 212 35.37 28.30 73.67
N SER A 213 34.04 28.35 73.55
CA SER A 213 33.19 29.12 74.45
C SER A 213 33.18 28.54 75.87
N ASP A 214 33.12 27.22 76.00
CA ASP A 214 33.17 26.53 77.29
C ASP A 214 34.53 26.77 77.97
N GLU A 215 35.63 26.65 77.22
CA GLU A 215 36.99 26.95 77.68
C GLU A 215 37.14 28.41 78.13
N LYS A 216 36.63 29.37 77.35
CA LYS A 216 36.62 30.80 77.73
C LYS A 216 35.89 31.01 79.06
N LEU A 217 34.75 30.36 79.26
CA LEU A 217 33.92 30.52 80.46
C LEU A 217 34.59 29.88 81.69
N GLU A 218 35.29 28.78 81.49
CA GLU A 218 36.17 28.17 82.49
C GLU A 218 37.33 29.10 82.87
N LEU A 219 38.06 29.65 81.89
CA LEU A 219 39.13 30.63 82.13
C LEU A 219 38.62 31.89 82.84
N GLN A 220 37.43 32.38 82.49
CA GLN A 220 36.82 33.53 83.15
C GLN A 220 36.48 33.24 84.62
N ARG A 221 35.99 32.03 84.94
CA ARG A 221 35.80 31.60 86.33
C ARG A 221 37.11 31.54 87.09
N LEU A 222 38.19 31.05 86.48
CA LEU A 222 39.52 31.02 87.11
C LEU A 222 40.06 32.44 87.37
N LEU A 223 39.84 33.39 86.45
CA LEU A 223 40.29 34.78 86.63
C LEU A 223 39.45 35.57 87.64
N CYS A 224 38.14 35.33 87.71
CA CYS A 224 37.23 36.05 88.62
C CYS A 224 36.99 35.32 89.95
N GLY A 225 37.50 34.09 90.09
CA GLY A 225 37.33 33.21 91.25
C GLY A 225 38.44 33.30 92.28
N GLU A 226 38.95 34.50 92.53
CA GLU A 226 39.74 34.87 93.71
C GLU A 226 39.27 36.23 94.23
N THR A 227 38.00 36.32 94.61
CA THR A 227 37.54 37.30 95.61
C THR A 227 36.55 36.57 96.53
N GLU A 228 37.08 35.77 97.44
CA GLU A 228 36.35 35.43 98.64
C GLU A 228 36.37 36.67 99.54
N GLU A 229 35.27 37.42 99.54
CA GLU A 229 34.88 38.16 100.74
C GLU A 229 34.18 37.16 101.66
N ASP A 230 35.00 36.60 102.55
CA ASP A 230 34.60 35.92 103.76
C ASP A 230 34.05 36.98 104.74
N GLU A 231 32.72 37.14 104.80
CA GLU A 231 32.05 37.72 105.96
C GLU A 231 30.88 36.83 106.39
N THR A 232 31.22 35.92 107.30
CA THR A 232 30.52 35.62 108.55
C THR A 232 29.01 35.87 108.63
N GLN A 233 28.29 34.77 108.88
CA GLN A 233 27.20 34.60 109.86
C GLN A 233 26.42 35.86 110.26
N ASP A 234 25.10 35.92 109.99
CA ASP A 234 24.10 35.64 111.04
C ASP A 234 22.64 35.85 110.59
N THR A 235 21.77 35.06 111.23
CA THR A 235 20.35 35.30 111.55
C THR A 235 19.25 35.19 110.48
N GLN A 236 18.52 34.06 110.61
CA GLN A 236 17.05 33.90 110.74
C GLN A 236 16.10 35.09 110.44
N GLY A 237 15.01 34.74 109.74
CA GLY A 237 13.71 35.43 109.70
C GLY A 237 12.94 34.99 108.44
N ALA A 238 11.87 34.19 108.55
CA ALA A 238 10.46 34.65 108.51
C ALA A 238 10.11 35.36 107.18
N GLU A 239 8.98 35.17 106.50
CA GLU A 239 7.73 34.45 106.63
C GLU A 239 7.03 34.62 105.26
N GLU A 240 6.03 33.78 104.97
CA GLU A 240 4.78 34.07 104.21
C GLU A 240 4.84 34.71 102.80
N ALA A 241 4.31 34.01 101.78
CA ALA A 241 2.96 34.22 101.18
C ALA A 241 2.99 35.35 100.13
N GLU A 242 2.17 35.45 99.08
CA GLU A 242 0.90 34.87 98.68
C GLU A 242 0.65 35.35 97.23
N GLY A 243 -0.23 34.69 96.48
CA GLY A 243 -0.96 35.31 95.35
C GLY A 243 -0.59 34.86 93.95
#